data_AF-A0A7M7NAT7-F1
#
_entry.id   AF-A0A7M7NAT7-F1
#
_cell.length_a   1.000
_cell.length_b   1.000
_cell.length_c   1.000
_cell.angle_alpha   90.00
_cell.angle_beta   90.00
_cell.angle_gamma   90.00
#
_symmetry.space_group_name_H-M   'P 1'
#
loop_
_entity.id
_entity.type
_entity.pdbx_description
1 polymer ?
#
loop_
_entity_poly.entity_id
_entity_poly.type
_entity_poly.pdbx_seq_one_letter_code
_entity_poly.pdbx_strand_id
1 'polypeptide(L)'
;MSGTKCCYDANRLLMHSGDTMYAGMAGRSHIRGSSPYMARNLVPELSHWSNDVIAKHFCCGWAGEKECFDYLTFRPTTDCAIYEPPNNALSFGDPHFITMDRYNYTFNGLGEFTLLRYATSGTKTGASDFELQARQIKTMDRNGQQVDVTQLSSVAMKDSGSDSIFVEASATSGMDVYRRSMDGNGEWQLVYFSQQTFTDLQGCAVGVTSFEREFEIHGVVVMFKETSIGVHVTYDYGMLAVRPILPSTFNSKHLFGLLGNMDGDSSNDLVRRYNNIPLEDPSDEEIFKFGQSWEIETDYSLFRYVSGLTHADYHISTFVPLMNVNLPTLYPACNEVSQCLFDYEVSNDDVQLAMATLGAFEAFESSSENIRKVGACPYQISPYNGTKTYSSDSNKYFEDAEVSFTCDEGLIMVGSSYKRCAYSAEEGSLMWTGSTGDNACIESSCGVLDTPSNGSISLSEDGLTATFACQEGFTMNGGNESVCRDAVWSNGAPTCTDIDLIYNNAVVIALSVVFSIIFIVLLVVGIFVFLRHR
;
A
#
# COMPACT_ATOMS: atom_id res chain seq x y z
N MET A 1 -8.85 -14.48 -9.91
CA MET A 1 -9.12 -13.29 -9.08
C MET A 1 -10.14 -13.63 -8.00
N SER A 2 -9.68 -13.74 -6.77
CA SER A 2 -10.50 -13.58 -5.56
C SER A 2 -10.73 -12.09 -5.34
N GLY A 3 -11.90 -11.70 -4.83
CA GLY A 3 -12.18 -10.31 -4.46
C GLY A 3 -12.42 -10.22 -2.96
N THR A 4 -11.82 -9.24 -2.29
CA THR A 4 -12.17 -8.91 -0.91
C THR A 4 -13.19 -7.79 -0.93
N LYS A 5 -14.36 -8.02 -0.34
CA LYS A 5 -15.27 -6.92 -0.03
C LYS A 5 -14.83 -6.35 1.31
N CYS A 6 -14.56 -5.05 1.39
CA CYS A 6 -14.31 -4.36 2.66
C CYS A 6 -15.61 -3.71 3.13
N CYS A 7 -15.96 -3.90 4.40
CA CYS A 7 -17.08 -3.22 5.05
C CYS A 7 -16.52 -2.34 6.16
N TYR A 8 -17.08 -1.15 6.34
CA TYR A 8 -16.67 -0.21 7.35
C TYR A 8 -17.83 0.11 8.28
N ASP A 9 -17.54 0.32 9.56
CA ASP A 9 -18.53 0.72 10.55
C ASP A 9 -18.89 2.22 10.44
N ALA A 10 -19.75 2.72 11.34
CA ALA A 10 -20.16 4.12 11.36
C ALA A 10 -18.99 5.11 11.61
N ASN A 11 -17.88 4.63 12.17
CA ASN A 11 -16.66 5.41 12.40
C ASN A 11 -15.64 5.25 11.26
N ARG A 12 -16.01 4.59 10.16
CA ARG A 12 -15.15 4.30 9.01
C ARG A 12 -13.98 3.38 9.32
N LEU A 13 -14.07 2.57 10.38
CA LEU A 13 -13.08 1.53 10.69
C LEU A 13 -13.44 0.24 9.96
N LEU A 14 -12.42 -0.46 9.47
CA LEU A 14 -12.60 -1.75 8.78
C LEU A 14 -13.23 -2.76 9.75
N MET A 15 -14.33 -3.36 9.34
CA MET A 15 -14.96 -4.46 10.06
C MET A 15 -14.35 -5.78 9.59
N HIS A 16 -13.93 -6.61 10.53
CA HIS A 16 -13.30 -7.90 10.25
C HIS A 16 -14.29 -9.07 10.41
N SER A 17 -14.21 -10.03 9.49
CA SER A 17 -15.07 -11.22 9.44
C SER A 17 -14.96 -12.08 10.70
N GLY A 18 -13.82 -12.07 11.37
CA GLY A 18 -13.62 -12.79 12.63
C GLY A 18 -14.40 -12.20 13.83
N ASP A 19 -14.87 -10.96 13.75
CA ASP A 19 -15.61 -10.31 14.85
C ASP A 19 -17.12 -10.26 14.59
N THR A 20 -17.53 -10.31 13.33
CA THR A 20 -18.95 -10.17 12.98
C THR A 20 -19.27 -10.72 11.60
N MET A 21 -20.39 -11.44 11.50
CA MET A 21 -20.91 -11.97 10.23
C MET A 21 -21.29 -10.90 9.21
N TYR A 22 -21.44 -9.64 9.64
CA TYR A 22 -21.79 -8.50 8.78
C TYR A 22 -20.57 -7.86 8.10
N ALA A 23 -19.36 -8.21 8.53
CA ALA A 23 -18.15 -7.73 7.92
C ALA A 23 -17.96 -8.23 6.49
N GLY A 24 -17.04 -7.56 5.81
CA GLY A 24 -16.55 -7.96 4.51
C GLY A 24 -15.69 -9.22 4.61
N MET A 25 -15.63 -10.04 3.57
CA MET A 25 -14.87 -11.30 3.59
C MET A 25 -14.11 -11.50 2.28
N ALA A 26 -13.06 -12.31 2.33
CA ALA A 26 -12.34 -12.75 1.14
C ALA A 26 -13.20 -13.73 0.32
N GLY A 27 -13.59 -13.31 -0.88
CA GLY A 27 -14.31 -14.16 -1.84
C GLY A 27 -13.35 -15.10 -2.58
N ARG A 28 -13.80 -16.30 -2.94
CA ARG A 28 -13.07 -17.26 -3.77
C ARG A 28 -13.19 -16.93 -5.25
N SER A 29 -14.29 -16.29 -5.62
CA SER A 29 -14.58 -15.89 -6.98
C SER A 29 -15.02 -14.43 -6.99
N HIS A 30 -14.32 -13.60 -7.75
CA HIS A 30 -14.76 -12.23 -7.99
C HIS A 30 -16.07 -12.24 -8.81
N ILE A 31 -17.00 -11.32 -8.52
CA ILE A 31 -18.29 -11.23 -9.22
C ILE A 31 -18.13 -11.03 -10.73
N ARG A 32 -17.05 -10.36 -11.16
CA ARG A 32 -16.72 -10.16 -12.59
C ARG A 32 -15.96 -11.34 -13.23
N GLY A 33 -15.70 -12.41 -12.49
CA GLY A 33 -14.89 -13.54 -12.96
C GLY A 33 -13.44 -13.15 -13.25
N SER A 34 -12.76 -13.93 -14.10
CA SER A 34 -11.42 -13.64 -14.61
C SER A 34 -11.32 -14.19 -16.04
N SER A 35 -11.00 -13.33 -17.01
CA SER A 35 -10.76 -13.81 -18.38
C SER A 35 -9.46 -14.65 -18.43
N PRO A 36 -9.41 -15.76 -19.19
CA PRO A 36 -10.53 -16.38 -19.93
C PRO A 36 -11.48 -17.16 -19.00
N TYR A 37 -12.79 -17.00 -19.21
CA TYR A 37 -13.84 -17.59 -18.35
C TYR A 37 -14.03 -19.12 -18.50
N MET A 38 -13.04 -19.82 -19.06
CA MET A 38 -13.13 -21.24 -19.43
C MET A 38 -12.55 -22.19 -18.38
N ALA A 39 -12.30 -21.72 -17.16
CA ALA A 39 -11.83 -22.56 -16.05
C ALA A 39 -12.71 -22.44 -14.81
N ARG A 40 -12.58 -23.44 -13.91
CA ARG A 40 -13.29 -23.49 -12.63
C ARG A 40 -13.01 -22.22 -11.82
N ASN A 41 -14.05 -21.66 -11.18
CA ASN A 41 -14.03 -20.43 -10.38
C ASN A 41 -13.86 -19.12 -11.15
N LEU A 42 -13.75 -19.16 -12.49
CA LEU A 42 -13.50 -17.97 -13.30
C LEU A 42 -14.76 -17.43 -14.01
N VAL A 43 -15.86 -18.18 -14.01
CA VAL A 43 -17.13 -17.76 -14.63
C VAL A 43 -17.73 -16.59 -13.82
N PRO A 44 -17.94 -15.41 -14.42
CA PRO A 44 -18.56 -14.26 -13.75
C PRO A 44 -19.94 -14.61 -13.19
N GLU A 45 -20.33 -13.93 -12.11
CA GLU A 45 -21.58 -14.07 -11.35
C GLU A 45 -21.86 -15.47 -10.80
N LEU A 46 -21.87 -16.51 -11.63
CA LEU A 46 -22.16 -17.90 -11.27
C LEU A 46 -21.13 -18.46 -10.28
N SER A 47 -19.83 -18.26 -10.53
CA SER A 47 -18.79 -18.76 -9.62
C SER A 47 -18.84 -18.03 -8.28
N HIS A 48 -19.08 -16.71 -8.31
CA HIS A 48 -19.24 -15.91 -7.09
C HIS A 48 -20.46 -16.35 -6.30
N TRP A 49 -21.59 -16.54 -6.98
CA TRP A 49 -22.81 -17.01 -6.37
C TRP A 49 -22.63 -18.39 -5.72
N SER A 50 -22.04 -19.36 -6.43
CA SER A 50 -21.85 -20.71 -5.91
C SER A 50 -20.83 -20.77 -4.76
N ASN A 51 -19.69 -20.09 -4.89
CA ASN A 51 -18.56 -20.26 -3.99
C ASN A 51 -18.58 -19.33 -2.78
N ASP A 52 -19.28 -18.20 -2.87
CA ASP A 52 -19.25 -17.15 -1.85
C ASP A 52 -20.65 -16.85 -1.30
N VAL A 53 -21.65 -16.65 -2.16
CA VAL A 53 -23.00 -16.28 -1.71
C VAL A 53 -23.73 -17.45 -1.06
N ILE A 54 -23.82 -18.60 -1.74
CA ILE A 54 -24.49 -19.80 -1.21
C ILE A 54 -23.77 -20.34 0.02
N ALA A 55 -22.43 -20.42 -0.05
CA ALA A 55 -21.63 -20.95 1.04
C ALA A 55 -21.85 -20.13 2.33
N LYS A 56 -21.80 -18.79 2.25
CA LYS A 56 -22.14 -17.93 3.38
C LYS A 56 -23.57 -18.12 3.85
N HIS A 57 -24.54 -18.26 2.93
CA HIS A 57 -25.93 -18.43 3.32
C HIS A 57 -26.15 -19.72 4.12
N PHE A 58 -25.57 -20.85 3.70
CA PHE A 58 -25.67 -22.10 4.44
C PHE A 58 -24.94 -22.04 5.78
N CYS A 59 -23.68 -21.58 5.79
CA CYS A 59 -22.87 -21.58 7.02
C CYS A 59 -23.30 -20.53 8.04
N CYS A 60 -23.73 -19.34 7.60
CA CYS A 60 -24.05 -18.22 8.49
C CYS A 60 -25.52 -17.85 8.58
N GLY A 61 -26.33 -18.23 7.59
CA GLY A 61 -27.76 -17.93 7.58
C GLY A 61 -28.64 -19.07 8.07
N TRP A 62 -28.21 -20.32 7.86
CA TRP A 62 -29.02 -21.52 8.15
C TRP A 62 -28.44 -22.44 9.22
N ALA A 63 -27.12 -22.59 9.31
CA ALA A 63 -26.46 -23.38 10.34
C ALA A 63 -26.39 -22.62 11.69
N GLY A 64 -25.57 -23.11 12.63
CA GLY A 64 -25.35 -22.47 13.92
C GLY A 64 -24.23 -21.43 13.92
N GLU A 65 -24.06 -20.77 15.06
CA GLU A 65 -23.03 -19.75 15.26
C GLU A 65 -21.62 -20.33 15.08
N LYS A 66 -21.41 -21.60 15.46
CA LYS A 66 -20.13 -22.29 15.31
C LYS A 66 -19.76 -22.50 13.85
N GLU A 67 -20.68 -22.98 13.02
CA GLU A 67 -20.43 -23.17 11.58
C GLU A 67 -20.19 -21.84 10.87
N CYS A 68 -20.87 -20.78 11.31
CA CYS A 68 -20.62 -19.44 10.79
C CYS A 68 -19.22 -18.95 11.19
N PHE A 69 -18.85 -19.11 12.46
CA PHE A 69 -17.52 -18.77 12.96
C PHE A 69 -16.43 -19.48 12.16
N ASP A 70 -16.55 -20.80 11.97
CA ASP A 70 -15.61 -21.59 11.16
C ASP A 70 -15.56 -21.11 9.71
N TYR A 71 -16.71 -20.80 9.11
CA TYR A 71 -16.74 -20.26 7.76
C TYR A 71 -15.98 -18.93 7.65
N LEU A 72 -16.11 -18.04 8.65
CA LEU A 72 -15.45 -16.74 8.69
C LEU A 72 -13.94 -16.86 8.95
N THR A 73 -13.49 -17.84 9.75
CA THR A 73 -12.05 -18.11 9.98
C THR A 73 -11.35 -18.62 8.73
N PHE A 74 -12.06 -19.38 7.87
CA PHE A 74 -11.53 -19.78 6.56
C PHE A 74 -11.60 -18.66 5.50
N ARG A 75 -12.31 -17.57 5.77
CA ARG A 75 -12.52 -16.42 4.88
C ARG A 75 -12.20 -15.09 5.59
N PRO A 76 -10.99 -14.93 6.15
CA PRO A 76 -10.64 -13.74 6.90
C PRO A 76 -10.68 -12.50 6.00
N THR A 77 -11.14 -11.38 6.55
CA THR A 77 -10.89 -10.06 5.95
C THR A 77 -9.40 -9.81 5.95
N THR A 78 -8.85 -9.34 4.83
CA THR A 78 -7.45 -8.91 4.76
C THR A 78 -7.22 -7.73 5.70
N ASP A 79 -6.19 -7.83 6.55
CA ASP A 79 -5.76 -6.75 7.42
C ASP A 79 -4.66 -5.90 6.78
N CYS A 80 -4.15 -4.91 7.51
CA CYS A 80 -3.11 -4.01 7.03
C CYS A 80 -1.69 -4.45 7.40
N ALA A 81 -1.51 -5.56 8.14
CA ALA A 81 -0.21 -5.92 8.71
C ALA A 81 0.81 -6.30 7.62
N ILE A 82 0.32 -6.92 6.54
CA ILE A 82 1.13 -7.31 5.37
C ILE A 82 1.00 -6.33 4.20
N TYR A 83 0.43 -5.15 4.41
CA TYR A 83 0.29 -4.16 3.35
C TYR A 83 1.66 -3.59 2.97
N GLU A 84 2.11 -3.95 1.77
CA GLU A 84 3.24 -3.30 1.13
C GLU A 84 2.71 -2.23 0.17
N PRO A 85 2.97 -0.94 0.45
CA PRO A 85 2.48 0.11 -0.41
C PRO A 85 3.14 0.07 -1.79
N PRO A 86 2.40 0.38 -2.86
CA PRO A 86 3.00 0.58 -4.17
C PRO A 86 3.82 1.87 -4.19
N ASN A 87 4.72 1.98 -5.16
CA ASN A 87 5.37 3.23 -5.52
C ASN A 87 4.62 3.90 -6.68
N ASN A 88 4.74 5.21 -6.80
CA ASN A 88 4.16 5.98 -7.88
C ASN A 88 5.11 7.10 -8.32
N ALA A 89 4.87 7.59 -9.54
CA ALA A 89 5.59 8.71 -10.14
C ALA A 89 4.60 9.59 -10.91
N LEU A 90 5.00 10.78 -11.34
CA LEU A 90 4.11 11.69 -12.05
C LEU A 90 4.81 12.34 -13.24
N SER A 91 4.09 12.46 -14.36
CA SER A 91 4.42 13.35 -15.47
C SER A 91 3.19 14.23 -15.76
N PHE A 92 3.36 15.55 -15.79
CA PHE A 92 2.24 16.52 -15.75
C PHE A 92 2.67 17.93 -16.20
N GLY A 93 1.71 18.81 -16.50
CA GLY A 93 1.99 20.21 -16.90
C GLY A 93 2.80 20.33 -18.20
N ASP A 94 3.58 21.41 -18.33
CA ASP A 94 4.58 21.55 -19.42
C ASP A 94 5.87 20.83 -19.03
N PRO A 95 6.17 19.65 -19.60
CA PRO A 95 6.16 18.48 -18.75
C PRO A 95 7.15 18.54 -17.60
N HIS A 96 6.59 18.52 -16.40
CA HIS A 96 7.28 18.28 -15.15
C HIS A 96 7.19 16.80 -14.78
N PHE A 97 8.19 16.36 -14.02
CA PHE A 97 8.36 14.96 -13.64
C PHE A 97 8.67 14.86 -12.16
N ILE A 98 8.02 13.92 -11.50
CA ILE A 98 8.42 13.41 -10.19
C ILE A 98 8.69 11.93 -10.39
N THR A 99 9.96 11.53 -10.26
CA THR A 99 10.39 10.13 -10.44
C THR A 99 9.86 9.23 -9.33
N MET A 100 10.06 7.92 -9.49
CA MET A 100 9.67 6.94 -8.48
C MET A 100 10.32 7.17 -7.11
N ASP A 101 11.55 7.71 -7.11
CA ASP A 101 12.30 8.04 -5.88
C ASP A 101 12.17 9.53 -5.49
N ARG A 102 11.22 10.25 -6.09
CA ARG A 102 10.84 11.65 -5.78
C ARG A 102 11.84 12.71 -6.24
N TYR A 103 12.70 12.41 -7.21
CA TYR A 103 13.46 13.44 -7.91
C TYR A 103 12.50 14.29 -8.77
N ASN A 104 12.52 15.60 -8.58
CA ASN A 104 11.63 16.54 -9.24
C ASN A 104 12.39 17.38 -10.26
N TYR A 105 11.94 17.36 -11.51
CA TYR A 105 12.58 18.10 -12.60
C TYR A 105 11.62 18.47 -13.73
N THR A 106 12.06 19.38 -14.59
CA THR A 106 11.32 19.82 -15.77
C THR A 106 12.02 19.35 -17.04
N PHE A 107 11.27 18.75 -17.97
CA PHE A 107 11.78 18.37 -19.29
C PHE A 107 10.71 18.64 -20.35
N ASN A 108 10.88 19.75 -21.08
CA ASN A 108 9.99 20.20 -22.13
C ASN A 108 10.51 19.73 -23.50
N GLY A 109 10.20 18.50 -23.89
CA GLY A 109 10.57 17.92 -25.18
C GLY A 109 9.46 18.05 -26.24
N LEU A 110 9.81 17.85 -27.50
CA LEU A 110 8.82 17.77 -28.59
C LEU A 110 9.04 16.49 -29.40
N GLY A 111 8.25 15.47 -29.07
CA GLY A 111 8.47 14.11 -29.55
C GLY A 111 7.71 13.05 -28.75
N GLU A 112 8.10 11.80 -28.96
CA GLU A 112 7.59 10.63 -28.23
C GLU A 112 8.70 10.09 -27.33
N PHE A 113 8.42 9.91 -26.03
CA PHE A 113 9.42 9.55 -25.03
C PHE A 113 8.99 8.34 -24.19
N THR A 114 9.96 7.51 -23.81
CA THR A 114 9.74 6.42 -22.84
C THR A 114 9.67 7.00 -21.43
N LEU A 115 8.47 7.02 -20.82
CA LEU A 115 8.30 7.42 -19.43
C LEU A 115 8.86 6.36 -18.49
N LEU A 116 8.46 5.11 -18.72
CA LEU A 116 8.80 3.97 -17.89
C LEU A 116 8.89 2.71 -18.73
N ARG A 117 9.92 1.92 -18.47
CA ARG A 117 10.17 0.64 -19.10
C ARG A 117 10.59 -0.36 -18.03
N TYR A 118 9.99 -1.55 -18.06
CA TYR A 118 10.45 -2.69 -17.28
C TYR A 118 10.95 -3.78 -18.22
N ALA A 119 12.22 -4.16 -18.08
CA ALA A 119 12.86 -5.17 -18.91
C ALA A 119 13.70 -6.13 -18.06
N THR A 120 13.21 -7.34 -17.88
CA THR A 120 13.87 -8.44 -17.15
C THR A 120 15.18 -8.87 -17.80
N SER A 121 15.36 -8.58 -19.09
CA SER A 121 16.64 -8.70 -19.80
C SER A 121 17.74 -7.76 -19.28
N GLY A 122 17.37 -6.71 -18.54
CA GLY A 122 18.26 -5.62 -18.14
C GLY A 122 18.63 -4.69 -19.30
N THR A 123 17.98 -4.78 -20.46
CA THR A 123 18.29 -3.94 -21.63
C THR A 123 17.40 -2.70 -21.71
N LYS A 124 18.04 -1.54 -21.94
CA LYS A 124 17.36 -0.25 -22.15
C LYS A 124 16.73 -0.10 -23.54
N THR A 125 16.95 -1.07 -24.44
CA THR A 125 16.44 -1.07 -25.82
C THR A 125 15.84 -2.45 -26.17
N GLY A 126 15.05 -2.48 -27.24
CA GLY A 126 14.41 -3.70 -27.76
C GLY A 126 13.14 -4.10 -27.00
N ALA A 127 12.84 -5.39 -26.98
CA ALA A 127 11.67 -5.93 -26.29
C ALA A 127 11.75 -5.72 -24.76
N SER A 128 10.60 -5.44 -24.14
CA SER A 128 10.40 -5.24 -22.70
C SER A 128 9.20 -6.04 -22.23
N ASP A 129 9.16 -6.31 -20.92
CA ASP A 129 8.01 -6.88 -20.22
C ASP A 129 6.90 -5.82 -20.09
N PHE A 130 7.26 -4.54 -19.89
CA PHE A 130 6.33 -3.40 -19.90
C PHE A 130 6.96 -2.17 -20.54
N GLU A 131 6.12 -1.38 -21.23
CA GLU A 131 6.48 -0.09 -21.81
C GLU A 131 5.35 0.92 -21.61
N LEU A 132 5.70 2.11 -21.12
CA LEU A 132 4.86 3.29 -21.01
C LEU A 132 5.52 4.47 -21.72
N GLN A 133 4.82 5.01 -22.71
CA GLN A 133 5.31 6.04 -23.61
C GLN A 133 4.38 7.25 -23.57
N ALA A 134 4.93 8.46 -23.67
CA ALA A 134 4.13 9.68 -23.76
C ALA A 134 4.56 10.55 -24.95
N ARG A 135 3.58 11.20 -25.57
CA ARG A 135 3.77 12.14 -26.67
C ARG A 135 3.62 13.57 -26.17
N GLN A 136 4.70 14.32 -26.30
CA GLN A 136 4.76 15.74 -26.00
C GLN A 136 4.58 16.55 -27.28
N ILE A 137 3.61 17.48 -27.28
CA ILE A 137 3.34 18.38 -28.41
C ILE A 137 3.43 19.83 -27.94
N LYS A 138 3.58 20.77 -28.88
CA LYS A 138 3.44 22.20 -28.56
C LYS A 138 1.99 22.52 -28.19
N THR A 139 1.82 23.32 -27.14
CA THR A 139 0.51 23.86 -26.77
C THR A 139 0.16 25.10 -27.59
N MET A 140 -1.11 25.50 -27.50
CA MET A 140 -1.65 26.72 -28.09
C MET A 140 -1.97 27.69 -26.95
N ASP A 141 -1.69 28.97 -27.13
CA ASP A 141 -2.16 30.00 -26.22
C ASP A 141 -3.70 30.17 -26.28
N ARG A 142 -4.23 31.02 -25.40
CA ARG A 142 -5.67 31.37 -25.36
C ARG A 142 -6.22 31.96 -26.66
N ASN A 143 -5.35 32.44 -27.56
CA ASN A 143 -5.72 32.98 -28.85
C ASN A 143 -5.57 31.96 -29.99
N GLY A 144 -5.18 30.72 -29.68
CA GLY A 144 -4.95 29.65 -30.65
C GLY A 144 -3.60 29.76 -31.39
N GLN A 145 -2.66 30.56 -30.89
CA GLN A 145 -1.31 30.69 -31.42
C GLN A 145 -0.38 29.69 -30.74
N GLN A 146 0.47 29.01 -31.51
CA GLN A 146 1.50 28.14 -30.94
C GLN A 146 2.46 28.94 -30.07
N VAL A 147 2.67 28.46 -28.84
CA VAL A 147 3.69 28.94 -27.91
C VAL A 147 4.77 27.87 -27.74
N ASP A 148 5.98 28.26 -27.33
CA ASP A 148 7.10 27.33 -27.10
C ASP A 148 7.00 26.62 -25.75
N VAL A 149 5.78 26.21 -25.41
CA VAL A 149 5.36 25.44 -24.25
C VAL A 149 4.87 24.10 -24.77
N THR A 150 5.20 23.02 -24.09
CA THR A 150 4.82 21.66 -24.48
C THR A 150 3.79 21.09 -23.51
N GLN A 151 3.16 19.98 -23.89
CA GLN A 151 2.21 19.28 -23.02
C GLN A 151 2.11 17.81 -23.43
N LEU A 152 1.69 16.95 -22.49
CA LEU A 152 1.32 15.57 -22.80
C LEU A 152 -0.02 15.54 -23.52
N SER A 153 0.00 15.09 -24.78
CA SER A 153 -1.21 14.95 -25.62
C SER A 153 -1.78 13.55 -25.59
N SER A 154 -0.93 12.55 -25.44
CA SER A 154 -1.32 11.15 -25.48
C SER A 154 -0.29 10.26 -24.81
N VAL A 155 -0.74 9.08 -24.40
CA VAL A 155 0.04 8.05 -23.74
C VAL A 155 -0.27 6.70 -24.36
N ALA A 156 0.76 5.90 -24.60
CA ALA A 156 0.66 4.56 -25.14
C ALA A 156 1.37 3.57 -24.22
N MET A 157 0.77 2.40 -24.00
CA MET A 157 1.27 1.46 -23.00
C MET A 157 0.94 0.01 -23.35
N LYS A 158 1.82 -0.91 -22.96
CA LYS A 158 1.59 -2.37 -23.06
C LYS A 158 2.46 -3.16 -22.09
N ASP A 159 1.94 -4.30 -21.63
CA ASP A 159 2.70 -5.46 -21.15
C ASP A 159 2.98 -6.45 -22.29
N SER A 160 3.99 -7.30 -22.12
CA SER A 160 4.40 -8.40 -23.01
C SER A 160 3.27 -9.34 -23.43
N GLY A 161 2.30 -9.61 -22.56
CA GLY A 161 1.14 -10.49 -22.80
C GLY A 161 -0.20 -9.77 -22.97
N SER A 162 -0.21 -8.46 -23.22
CA SER A 162 -1.44 -7.63 -23.26
C SER A 162 -1.74 -6.97 -24.60
N ASP A 163 -3.01 -6.60 -24.78
CA ASP A 163 -3.42 -5.62 -25.78
C ASP A 163 -2.69 -4.27 -25.54
N SER A 164 -2.31 -3.57 -26.61
CA SER A 164 -1.76 -2.21 -26.48
C SER A 164 -2.88 -1.21 -26.26
N ILE A 165 -2.70 -0.30 -25.30
CA ILE A 165 -3.65 0.76 -24.98
C ILE A 165 -3.06 2.11 -25.35
N PHE A 166 -3.87 2.94 -25.99
CA PHE A 166 -3.54 4.30 -26.37
C PHE A 166 -4.63 5.24 -25.86
N VAL A 167 -4.25 6.27 -25.12
CA VAL A 167 -5.15 7.29 -24.58
C VAL A 167 -4.73 8.64 -25.13
N GLU A 168 -5.65 9.38 -25.75
CA GLU A 168 -5.41 10.73 -26.27
C GLU A 168 -6.35 11.75 -25.66
N ALA A 169 -5.83 12.96 -25.43
CA ALA A 169 -6.62 14.12 -25.05
C ALA A 169 -7.57 14.51 -26.18
N SER A 170 -8.81 14.83 -25.83
CA SER A 170 -9.87 15.19 -26.76
C SER A 170 -10.65 16.38 -26.23
N ALA A 171 -10.72 17.44 -27.04
CA ALA A 171 -11.47 18.65 -26.68
C ALA A 171 -12.98 18.40 -26.56
N THR A 172 -13.50 17.27 -27.05
CA THR A 172 -14.94 16.94 -27.03
C THR A 172 -15.31 15.87 -26.02
N SER A 173 -14.44 14.88 -25.78
CA SER A 173 -14.71 13.74 -24.89
C SER A 173 -13.81 13.73 -23.66
N GLY A 174 -12.96 14.75 -23.46
CA GLY A 174 -11.91 14.76 -22.44
C GLY A 174 -10.76 13.83 -22.83
N MET A 175 -11.01 12.52 -22.86
CA MET A 175 -10.08 11.50 -23.35
C MET A 175 -10.77 10.48 -24.26
N ASP A 176 -10.06 10.05 -25.30
CA ASP A 176 -10.44 8.90 -26.11
C ASP A 176 -9.46 7.74 -25.86
N VAL A 177 -10.01 6.53 -25.68
CA VAL A 177 -9.21 5.32 -25.39
C VAL A 177 -9.32 4.33 -26.52
N TYR A 178 -8.18 3.89 -27.05
CA TYR A 178 -8.09 2.91 -28.11
C TYR A 178 -7.33 1.68 -27.63
N ARG A 179 -7.72 0.53 -28.18
CA ARG A 179 -7.00 -0.73 -28.02
C ARG A 179 -6.48 -1.22 -29.37
N ARG A 180 -5.33 -1.88 -29.36
CA ARG A 180 -4.82 -2.68 -30.48
C ARG A 180 -4.59 -4.10 -30.00
N SER A 181 -5.30 -5.04 -30.61
CA SER A 181 -5.30 -6.42 -30.14
C SER A 181 -3.97 -7.12 -30.38
N MET A 182 -3.50 -7.89 -29.39
CA MET A 182 -2.32 -8.75 -29.51
C MET A 182 -2.55 -9.91 -30.50
N ASP A 183 -3.76 -10.49 -30.51
CA ASP A 183 -4.10 -11.71 -31.27
C ASP A 183 -4.75 -11.41 -32.65
N GLY A 184 -4.91 -10.13 -33.00
CA GLY A 184 -5.72 -9.66 -34.13
C GLY A 184 -4.94 -9.11 -35.32
N ASN A 185 -5.67 -8.42 -36.21
CA ASN A 185 -5.16 -7.74 -37.41
C ASN A 185 -4.29 -6.49 -37.11
N GLY A 186 -4.06 -6.17 -35.85
CA GLY A 186 -3.17 -5.07 -35.43
C GLY A 186 -3.73 -3.65 -35.65
N GLU A 187 -5.02 -3.48 -35.91
CA GLU A 187 -5.64 -2.15 -36.05
C GLU A 187 -6.10 -1.58 -34.70
N TRP A 188 -6.08 -0.24 -34.60
CA TRP A 188 -6.59 0.49 -33.44
C TRP A 188 -8.12 0.58 -33.46
N GLN A 189 -8.75 0.25 -32.35
CA GLN A 189 -10.20 0.28 -32.15
C GLN A 189 -10.55 1.14 -30.94
N LEU A 190 -11.54 2.03 -31.08
CA LEU A 190 -12.05 2.84 -29.97
C LEU A 190 -12.75 1.94 -28.94
N VAL A 191 -12.48 2.18 -27.65
CA VAL A 191 -13.11 1.51 -26.51
C VAL A 191 -14.22 2.41 -25.97
N TYR A 192 -15.46 1.94 -26.01
CA TYR A 192 -16.62 2.72 -25.60
C TYR A 192 -17.01 2.44 -24.14
N PHE A 193 -17.21 3.50 -23.35
CA PHE A 193 -17.62 3.42 -21.94
C PHE A 193 -19.07 3.86 -21.67
N SER A 194 -19.92 3.88 -22.71
CA SER A 194 -21.31 4.36 -22.60
C SER A 194 -22.23 3.45 -21.78
N GLN A 195 -21.94 2.15 -21.71
CA GLN A 195 -22.74 1.17 -20.97
C GLN A 195 -22.06 0.67 -19.69
N GLN A 196 -20.72 0.72 -19.66
CA GLN A 196 -19.90 0.23 -18.57
C GLN A 196 -18.68 1.11 -18.41
N THR A 197 -18.29 1.40 -17.17
CA THR A 197 -17.11 2.21 -16.86
C THR A 197 -15.83 1.39 -16.83
N PHE A 198 -15.87 0.12 -17.27
CA PHE A 198 -14.77 -0.82 -17.18
C PHE A 198 -14.85 -1.86 -18.31
N THR A 199 -13.71 -2.24 -18.86
CA THR A 199 -13.58 -3.26 -19.89
C THR A 199 -12.38 -4.17 -19.57
N ASP A 200 -12.60 -5.48 -19.52
CA ASP A 200 -11.54 -6.48 -19.41
C ASP A 200 -11.03 -6.84 -20.81
N LEU A 201 -9.71 -6.81 -20.99
CA LEU A 201 -9.02 -7.04 -22.27
C LEU A 201 -8.00 -8.19 -22.12
N GLN A 202 -7.36 -8.54 -23.23
CA GLN A 202 -6.29 -9.53 -23.20
C GLN A 202 -5.11 -8.94 -22.42
N GLY A 203 -4.68 -9.62 -21.34
CA GLY A 203 -3.55 -9.23 -20.50
C GLY A 203 -3.68 -7.91 -19.71
N CYS A 204 -4.73 -7.12 -19.91
CA CYS A 204 -4.94 -5.86 -19.19
C CYS A 204 -6.44 -5.58 -18.96
N ALA A 205 -6.74 -4.55 -18.18
CA ALA A 205 -8.08 -4.05 -17.99
C ALA A 205 -8.08 -2.52 -17.96
N VAL A 206 -9.13 -1.90 -18.51
CA VAL A 206 -9.26 -0.44 -18.58
C VAL A 206 -10.52 -0.01 -17.86
N GLY A 207 -10.43 1.00 -17.00
CA GLY A 207 -11.57 1.60 -16.32
C GLY A 207 -11.55 3.12 -16.38
N VAL A 208 -12.73 3.73 -16.38
CA VAL A 208 -12.92 5.17 -16.20
C VAL A 208 -13.10 5.45 -14.71
N THR A 209 -12.28 6.35 -14.17
CA THR A 209 -12.29 6.72 -12.74
C THR A 209 -13.13 7.96 -12.47
N SER A 210 -13.27 8.85 -13.44
CA SER A 210 -14.03 10.09 -13.31
C SER A 210 -14.62 10.55 -14.64
N PHE A 211 -15.82 11.11 -14.57
CA PHE A 211 -16.46 11.82 -15.66
C PHE A 211 -16.73 13.27 -15.24
N GLU A 212 -16.60 14.20 -16.19
CA GLU A 212 -17.17 15.54 -16.09
C GLU A 212 -18.33 15.69 -17.08
N ARG A 213 -19.31 16.52 -16.73
CA ARG A 213 -20.52 16.75 -17.55
C ARG A 213 -21.21 15.46 -18.03
N GLU A 214 -21.10 14.38 -17.25
CA GLU A 214 -21.65 13.03 -17.46
C GLU A 214 -21.03 12.19 -18.60
N PHE A 215 -20.35 12.78 -19.58
CA PHE A 215 -19.81 12.05 -20.74
C PHE A 215 -18.32 12.30 -21.03
N GLU A 216 -17.73 13.36 -20.47
CA GLU A 216 -16.32 13.67 -20.69
C GLU A 216 -15.47 12.86 -19.72
N ILE A 217 -14.54 12.09 -20.26
CA ILE A 217 -13.66 11.22 -19.48
C ILE A 217 -12.50 12.07 -18.95
N HIS A 218 -12.44 12.26 -17.63
CA HIS A 218 -11.38 13.02 -16.96
C HIS A 218 -10.36 12.13 -16.26
N GLY A 219 -10.64 10.82 -16.13
CA GLY A 219 -9.72 9.88 -15.52
C GLY A 219 -9.87 8.47 -16.09
N VAL A 220 -8.76 7.89 -16.51
CA VAL A 220 -8.66 6.51 -16.99
C VAL A 220 -7.60 5.77 -16.19
N VAL A 221 -7.91 4.55 -15.75
CA VAL A 221 -6.94 3.64 -15.16
C VAL A 221 -6.79 2.40 -16.04
N VAL A 222 -5.55 2.06 -16.36
CA VAL A 222 -5.19 0.82 -17.06
C VAL A 222 -4.41 -0.05 -16.09
N MET A 223 -4.85 -1.30 -15.90
CA MET A 223 -4.19 -2.27 -15.02
C MET A 223 -3.70 -3.45 -15.85
N PHE A 224 -2.41 -3.72 -15.77
CA PHE A 224 -1.78 -4.82 -16.49
C PHE A 224 -1.64 -6.06 -15.60
N LYS A 225 -2.02 -7.23 -16.13
CA LYS A 225 -2.18 -8.45 -15.33
C LYS A 225 -0.87 -9.17 -15.05
N GLU A 226 0.12 -9.06 -15.95
CA GLU A 226 1.38 -9.81 -15.86
C GLU A 226 2.37 -9.07 -14.96
N THR A 227 2.56 -7.77 -15.18
CA THR A 227 3.44 -6.93 -14.35
C THR A 227 2.76 -6.38 -13.09
N SER A 228 1.42 -6.41 -13.02
CA SER A 228 0.65 -5.75 -11.96
C SER A 228 0.83 -4.22 -11.92
N ILE A 229 1.31 -3.61 -13.01
CA ILE A 229 1.45 -2.16 -13.13
C ILE A 229 0.08 -1.54 -13.39
N GLY A 230 -0.25 -0.51 -12.61
CA GLY A 230 -1.36 0.39 -12.88
C GLY A 230 -0.87 1.68 -13.52
N VAL A 231 -1.59 2.23 -14.48
CA VAL A 231 -1.33 3.57 -15.02
C VAL A 231 -2.62 4.37 -14.92
N HIS A 232 -2.60 5.44 -14.12
CA HIS A 232 -3.70 6.39 -14.00
C HIS A 232 -3.38 7.62 -14.85
N VAL A 233 -4.29 7.95 -15.76
CA VAL A 233 -4.21 9.08 -16.68
C VAL A 233 -5.36 10.02 -16.36
N THR A 234 -5.08 11.28 -16.11
CA THR A 234 -6.09 12.31 -15.91
C THR A 234 -6.01 13.36 -16.99
N TYR A 235 -7.15 13.98 -17.30
CA TYR A 235 -7.26 15.05 -18.27
C TYR A 235 -7.73 16.33 -17.60
N ASP A 236 -7.00 17.41 -17.84
CA ASP A 236 -7.43 18.76 -17.45
C ASP A 236 -6.83 19.79 -18.42
N TYR A 237 -7.62 20.81 -18.76
CA TYR A 237 -7.26 21.91 -19.67
C TYR A 237 -6.50 21.48 -20.95
N GLY A 238 -6.95 20.40 -21.59
CA GLY A 238 -6.33 19.92 -22.84
C GLY A 238 -5.07 19.07 -22.66
N MET A 239 -4.60 18.89 -21.42
CA MET A 239 -3.36 18.19 -21.09
C MET A 239 -3.64 16.89 -20.35
N LEU A 240 -2.75 15.92 -20.52
CA LEU A 240 -2.75 14.70 -19.72
C LEU A 240 -1.77 14.82 -18.56
N ALA A 241 -2.14 14.25 -17.41
CA ALA A 241 -1.18 13.88 -16.37
C ALA A 241 -1.15 12.36 -16.25
N VAL A 242 0.06 11.78 -16.16
CA VAL A 242 0.28 10.33 -16.18
C VAL A 242 0.95 9.90 -14.90
N ARG A 243 0.30 9.00 -14.17
CA ARG A 243 0.76 8.44 -12.89
C ARG A 243 0.83 6.92 -12.96
N PRO A 244 1.99 6.33 -13.26
CA PRO A 244 2.20 4.90 -13.04
C PRO A 244 2.24 4.56 -11.54
N ILE A 245 1.74 3.38 -11.21
CA ILE A 245 1.66 2.81 -9.86
C ILE A 245 2.24 1.38 -9.95
N LEU A 246 3.34 1.14 -9.25
CA LEU A 246 4.13 -0.08 -9.34
C LEU A 246 4.13 -0.80 -7.99
N PRO A 247 4.04 -2.14 -7.97
CA PRO A 247 4.38 -2.91 -6.78
C PRO A 247 5.81 -2.61 -6.31
N SER A 248 6.01 -2.50 -4.99
CA SER A 248 7.32 -2.25 -4.38
C SER A 248 8.32 -3.41 -4.56
N THR A 249 7.87 -4.57 -5.05
CA THR A 249 8.67 -5.79 -5.24
C THR A 249 9.47 -5.83 -6.54
N PHE A 250 9.34 -4.81 -7.40
CA PHE A 250 10.10 -4.76 -8.65
C PHE A 250 11.60 -4.69 -8.40
N ASN A 251 12.37 -5.35 -9.27
CA ASN A 251 13.82 -5.19 -9.29
C ASN A 251 14.16 -3.85 -9.97
N SER A 252 14.62 -2.88 -9.18
CA SER A 252 14.99 -1.53 -9.65
C SER A 252 16.01 -1.53 -10.78
N LYS A 253 16.89 -2.54 -10.86
CA LYS A 253 17.88 -2.68 -11.95
C LYS A 253 17.28 -2.93 -13.33
N HIS A 254 15.99 -3.25 -13.40
CA HIS A 254 15.26 -3.54 -14.64
C HIS A 254 14.29 -2.41 -15.00
N LEU A 255 14.21 -1.35 -14.19
CA LEU A 255 13.38 -0.18 -14.42
C LEU A 255 14.22 0.94 -15.02
N PHE A 256 13.69 1.54 -16.09
CA PHE A 256 14.36 2.62 -16.80
C PHE A 256 13.34 3.62 -17.38
N GLY A 257 13.81 4.82 -17.71
CA GLY A 257 13.00 5.83 -18.40
C GLY A 257 13.16 7.20 -17.77
N LEU A 258 12.26 8.11 -18.14
CA LEU A 258 12.18 9.44 -17.53
C LEU A 258 11.75 9.40 -16.05
N LEU A 259 11.12 8.32 -15.59
CA LEU A 259 10.62 8.21 -14.21
C LEU A 259 11.58 7.53 -13.23
N GLY A 260 12.86 7.35 -13.60
CA GLY A 260 13.89 6.84 -12.69
C GLY A 260 13.94 5.31 -12.58
N ASN A 261 14.55 4.81 -11.51
CA ASN A 261 14.82 3.37 -11.33
C ASN A 261 14.19 2.74 -10.06
N MET A 262 13.58 3.51 -9.17
CA MET A 262 12.83 3.02 -7.99
C MET A 262 13.70 2.22 -7.01
N ASP A 263 14.93 2.67 -6.76
CA ASP A 263 15.85 2.04 -5.80
C ASP A 263 15.89 2.71 -4.42
N GLY A 264 15.11 3.78 -4.24
CA GLY A 264 15.05 4.59 -3.02
C GLY A 264 16.06 5.73 -2.97
N ASP A 265 16.85 5.95 -4.02
CA ASP A 265 17.87 7.01 -4.10
C ASP A 265 17.63 7.96 -5.30
N SER A 266 17.00 9.09 -5.01
CA SER A 266 16.68 10.12 -6.00
C SER A 266 17.90 10.73 -6.70
N SER A 267 19.09 10.65 -6.08
CA SER A 267 20.30 11.24 -6.67
C SER A 267 20.78 10.51 -7.93
N ASN A 268 20.29 9.28 -8.16
CA ASN A 268 20.74 8.43 -9.24
C ASN A 268 19.68 8.19 -10.34
N ASP A 269 18.52 8.87 -10.26
CA ASP A 269 17.39 8.65 -11.18
C ASP A 269 17.66 9.13 -12.61
N LEU A 270 18.45 10.18 -12.77
CA LEU A 270 18.71 10.82 -14.07
C LEU A 270 19.81 10.10 -14.85
N VAL A 271 19.51 8.89 -15.33
CA VAL A 271 20.42 8.08 -16.14
C VAL A 271 20.03 8.12 -17.62
N ARG A 272 20.96 8.49 -18.49
CA ARG A 272 20.71 8.51 -19.94
C ARG A 272 20.48 7.10 -20.50
N ARG A 273 19.78 6.99 -21.63
CA ARG A 273 19.51 5.69 -22.29
C ARG A 273 20.79 4.95 -22.68
N TYR A 274 21.79 5.66 -23.20
CA TYR A 274 23.03 5.06 -23.72
C TYR A 274 24.27 5.31 -22.83
N ASN A 275 24.08 5.95 -21.67
CA ASN A 275 25.15 6.20 -20.71
C ASN A 275 24.63 5.91 -19.30
N ASN A 276 25.28 4.97 -18.60
CA ASN A 276 24.87 4.50 -17.27
C ASN A 276 25.39 5.38 -16.13
N ILE A 277 25.98 6.53 -16.42
CA ILE A 277 26.42 7.50 -15.41
C ILE A 277 25.21 8.39 -15.04
N PRO A 278 24.76 8.39 -13.78
CA PRO A 278 23.75 9.33 -13.31
C PRO A 278 24.25 10.78 -13.37
N LEU A 279 23.33 11.72 -13.52
CA LEU A 279 23.64 13.15 -13.46
C LEU A 279 23.57 13.65 -12.01
N GLU A 280 24.67 14.20 -11.50
CA GLU A 280 24.74 14.86 -10.19
C GLU A 280 24.56 16.36 -10.36
N ASP A 281 23.56 16.95 -9.69
CA ASP A 281 23.21 18.38 -9.73
C ASP A 281 23.20 18.99 -11.16
N PRO A 282 22.45 18.41 -12.12
CA PRO A 282 22.50 18.85 -13.51
C PRO A 282 21.89 20.23 -13.74
N SER A 283 22.44 20.95 -14.71
CA SER A 283 21.80 22.11 -15.31
C SER A 283 20.56 21.74 -16.15
N ASP A 284 19.67 22.71 -16.41
CA ASP A 284 18.51 22.54 -17.31
C ASP A 284 18.91 21.98 -18.69
N GLU A 285 20.08 22.39 -19.21
CA GLU A 285 20.59 21.89 -20.50
C GLU A 285 20.99 20.41 -20.41
N GLU A 286 21.54 19.96 -19.28
CA GLU A 286 21.91 18.57 -19.06
C GLU A 286 20.69 17.67 -18.83
N ILE A 287 19.68 18.18 -18.11
CA ILE A 287 18.37 17.54 -17.96
C ILE A 287 17.71 17.40 -19.33
N PHE A 288 17.70 18.44 -20.15
CA PHE A 288 17.14 18.38 -21.51
C PHE A 288 17.84 17.31 -22.37
N LYS A 289 19.18 17.25 -22.34
CA LYS A 289 19.94 16.19 -23.03
C LYS A 289 19.65 14.79 -22.47
N PHE A 290 19.42 14.67 -21.17
CA PHE A 290 18.98 13.43 -20.55
C PHE A 290 17.60 13.01 -21.08
N GLY A 291 16.63 13.93 -21.08
CA GLY A 291 15.28 13.65 -21.54
C GLY A 291 15.25 13.26 -23.01
N GLN A 292 15.99 13.99 -23.86
CA GLN A 292 16.16 13.67 -25.28
C GLN A 292 16.78 12.29 -25.51
N SER A 293 17.62 11.79 -24.59
CA SER A 293 18.17 10.43 -24.73
C SER A 293 17.11 9.33 -24.60
N TRP A 294 15.95 9.64 -24.01
CA TRP A 294 14.82 8.74 -23.85
C TRP A 294 13.77 8.83 -24.96
N GLU A 295 14.06 9.57 -26.03
CA GLU A 295 13.24 9.60 -27.24
C GLU A 295 13.07 8.19 -27.85
N ILE A 296 11.88 7.94 -28.38
CA ILE A 296 11.49 6.68 -28.97
C ILE A 296 11.92 6.65 -30.44
N GLU A 297 12.40 5.49 -30.89
CA GLU A 297 12.67 5.26 -32.30
C GLU A 297 11.39 4.74 -32.98
N THR A 298 11.19 5.08 -34.25
CA THR A 298 9.98 4.78 -35.03
C THR A 298 9.51 3.33 -34.91
N ASP A 299 10.44 2.35 -34.93
CA ASP A 299 10.12 0.92 -34.90
C ASP A 299 9.58 0.44 -33.53
N TYR A 300 9.78 1.23 -32.48
CA TYR A 300 9.33 0.92 -31.11
C TYR A 300 8.16 1.79 -30.65
N SER A 301 7.64 2.68 -31.50
CA SER A 301 6.49 3.52 -31.15
C SER A 301 5.22 2.68 -30.98
N LEU A 302 4.55 2.89 -29.85
CA LEU A 302 3.25 2.29 -29.53
C LEU A 302 2.08 3.19 -29.92
N PHE A 303 2.34 4.31 -30.58
CA PHE A 303 1.30 5.30 -30.81
C PHE A 303 0.39 4.98 -31.99
N ARG A 304 -0.83 5.52 -31.89
CA ARG A 304 -1.73 5.65 -33.02
C ARG A 304 -1.39 6.93 -33.78
N TYR A 305 -1.43 6.84 -35.11
CA TYR A 305 -1.27 7.98 -36.00
C TYR A 305 -2.55 8.18 -36.83
N VAL A 306 -2.98 9.43 -36.96
CA VAL A 306 -4.06 9.80 -37.89
C VAL A 306 -3.57 9.58 -39.32
N SER A 307 -4.48 9.24 -40.23
CA SER A 307 -4.15 9.00 -41.64
C SER A 307 -3.30 10.14 -42.23
N GLY A 308 -2.11 9.80 -42.72
CA GLY A 308 -1.17 10.75 -43.33
C GLY A 308 -0.11 11.29 -42.37
N LEU A 309 -0.23 11.04 -41.06
CA LEU A 309 0.80 11.34 -40.07
C LEU A 309 1.58 10.07 -39.69
N THR A 310 2.78 10.28 -39.19
CA THR A 310 3.76 9.28 -38.78
C THR A 310 4.54 9.77 -37.57
N HIS A 311 5.38 8.91 -37.00
CA HIS A 311 6.33 9.28 -35.95
C HIS A 311 7.12 10.55 -36.26
N ALA A 312 7.58 10.70 -37.51
CA ALA A 312 8.40 11.83 -37.94
C ALA A 312 7.68 13.18 -37.86
N ASP A 313 6.34 13.21 -37.95
CA ASP A 313 5.56 14.45 -37.89
C ASP A 313 5.46 15.02 -36.47
N TYR A 314 5.74 14.20 -35.46
CA TYR A 314 5.76 14.61 -34.04
C TYR A 314 7.16 14.87 -33.52
N HIS A 315 8.20 14.60 -34.33
CA HIS A 315 9.59 14.80 -33.97
C HIS A 315 10.16 16.06 -34.63
N ILE A 316 10.59 17.04 -33.82
CA ILE A 316 11.29 18.24 -34.33
C ILE A 316 12.64 18.37 -33.64
N SER A 317 13.69 17.87 -34.28
CA SER A 317 15.07 17.89 -33.77
C SER A 317 15.65 19.29 -33.52
N THR A 318 15.05 20.34 -34.08
CA THR A 318 15.47 21.73 -33.88
C THR A 318 14.73 22.44 -32.74
N PHE A 319 13.78 21.77 -32.09
CA PHE A 319 13.06 22.36 -30.96
C PHE A 319 14.00 22.54 -29.76
N VAL A 320 13.97 23.74 -29.18
CA VAL A 320 14.69 24.08 -27.94
C VAL A 320 13.68 24.79 -27.06
N PRO A 321 13.35 24.26 -25.87
CA PRO A 321 12.41 24.90 -24.96
C PRO A 321 13.03 26.12 -24.27
N LEU A 322 12.19 26.90 -23.60
CA LEU A 322 12.66 27.91 -22.65
C LEU A 322 13.34 27.22 -21.46
N MET A 323 14.57 27.64 -21.16
CA MET A 323 15.38 27.12 -20.04
C MET A 323 15.79 28.27 -19.12
N ASN A 324 16.14 27.96 -17.87
CA ASN A 324 16.53 28.94 -16.85
C ASN A 324 15.48 30.04 -16.65
N VAL A 325 14.21 29.64 -16.55
CA VAL A 325 13.08 30.57 -16.37
C VAL A 325 13.17 31.22 -14.99
N ASN A 326 13.10 32.55 -14.95
CA ASN A 326 13.06 33.30 -13.69
C ASN A 326 11.65 33.25 -13.12
N LEU A 327 11.41 32.37 -12.16
CA LEU A 327 10.10 32.23 -11.53
C LEU A 327 9.76 33.44 -10.65
N PRO A 328 8.49 33.90 -10.67
CA PRO A 328 8.03 34.96 -9.78
C PRO A 328 8.09 34.47 -8.33
N THR A 329 8.35 35.38 -7.40
CA THR A 329 8.43 35.03 -5.99
C THR A 329 7.08 34.74 -5.36
N LEU A 330 5.97 35.19 -5.95
CA LEU A 330 4.63 34.92 -5.44
C LEU A 330 3.56 35.04 -6.52
N TYR A 331 2.82 33.95 -6.73
CA TYR A 331 1.53 33.96 -7.40
C TYR A 331 0.52 33.18 -6.54
N PRO A 332 -0.46 33.86 -5.89
CA PRO A 332 -1.33 33.23 -4.89
C PRO A 332 -2.10 32.00 -5.37
N ALA A 333 -2.43 31.91 -6.67
CA ALA A 333 -3.19 30.77 -7.18
C ALA A 333 -2.35 29.49 -7.32
N CYS A 334 -1.01 29.60 -7.34
CA CYS A 334 -0.11 28.44 -7.43
C CYS A 334 0.31 27.88 -6.07
N ASN A 335 -0.06 28.51 -4.96
CA ASN A 335 0.29 28.06 -3.61
C ASN A 335 1.80 27.72 -3.44
N GLU A 336 2.67 28.52 -4.06
CA GLU A 336 4.14 28.35 -4.07
C GLU A 336 4.67 27.06 -4.74
N VAL A 337 3.83 26.31 -5.48
CA VAL A 337 4.28 25.14 -6.26
C VAL A 337 5.04 25.60 -7.51
N SER A 338 6.32 25.22 -7.60
CA SER A 338 7.24 25.73 -8.63
C SER A 338 6.84 25.36 -10.06
N GLN A 339 6.23 24.19 -10.26
CA GLN A 339 5.72 23.71 -11.55
C GLN A 339 4.55 24.58 -12.02
N CYS A 340 3.62 24.90 -11.12
CA CYS A 340 2.52 25.81 -11.43
C CYS A 340 3.04 27.22 -11.78
N LEU A 341 4.02 27.73 -11.02
CA LEU A 341 4.63 29.03 -11.31
C LEU A 341 5.37 29.03 -12.65
N PHE A 342 6.09 27.95 -12.96
CA PHE A 342 6.79 27.78 -14.23
C PHE A 342 5.79 27.84 -15.38
N ASP A 343 4.76 27.01 -15.33
CA ASP A 343 3.70 26.92 -16.34
C ASP A 343 2.97 28.25 -16.53
N TYR A 344 2.70 28.99 -15.45
CA TYR A 344 2.11 30.32 -15.52
C TYR A 344 2.98 31.31 -16.31
N GLU A 345 4.30 31.32 -16.06
CA GLU A 345 5.24 32.23 -16.71
C GLU A 345 5.47 31.87 -18.19
N VAL A 346 5.74 30.59 -18.49
CA VAL A 346 6.08 30.19 -19.86
C VAL A 346 4.88 30.22 -20.79
N SER A 347 3.66 30.06 -20.26
CA SER A 347 2.41 30.11 -21.02
C SER A 347 1.86 31.51 -21.25
N ASN A 348 2.61 32.57 -20.90
CA ASN A 348 2.18 33.97 -21.04
C ASN A 348 0.90 34.26 -20.22
N ASP A 349 0.98 34.03 -18.91
CA ASP A 349 -0.07 34.25 -17.91
C ASP A 349 -1.32 33.35 -18.07
N ASP A 350 -1.18 32.13 -18.60
CA ASP A 350 -2.30 31.19 -18.67
C ASP A 350 -2.59 30.50 -17.32
N VAL A 351 -3.37 31.21 -16.50
CA VAL A 351 -3.89 30.73 -15.21
C VAL A 351 -4.51 29.33 -15.27
N GLN A 352 -5.25 28.97 -16.33
CA GLN A 352 -5.95 27.69 -16.36
C GLN A 352 -4.98 26.53 -16.57
N LEU A 353 -3.95 26.73 -17.39
CA LEU A 353 -2.86 25.78 -17.58
C LEU A 353 -2.12 25.56 -16.25
N ALA A 354 -1.73 26.66 -15.58
CA ALA A 354 -1.06 26.60 -14.29
C ALA A 354 -1.91 25.88 -13.21
N MET A 355 -3.22 26.16 -13.16
CA MET A 355 -4.13 25.51 -12.22
C MET A 355 -4.32 24.01 -12.49
N ALA A 356 -4.35 23.58 -13.76
CA ALA A 356 -4.38 22.17 -14.11
C ALA A 356 -3.11 21.44 -13.63
N THR A 357 -1.94 22.08 -13.76
CA THR A 357 -0.67 21.59 -13.24
C THR A 357 -0.67 21.48 -11.72
N LEU A 358 -1.18 22.50 -11.01
CA LEU A 358 -1.36 22.44 -9.57
C LEU A 358 -2.29 21.31 -9.14
N GLY A 359 -3.45 21.15 -9.80
CA GLY A 359 -4.41 20.09 -9.49
C GLY A 359 -3.82 18.69 -9.66
N ALA A 360 -3.02 18.46 -10.70
CA ALA A 360 -2.31 17.21 -10.91
C ALA A 360 -1.27 16.94 -9.80
N PHE A 361 -0.52 17.97 -9.39
CA PHE A 361 0.45 17.88 -8.30
C PHE A 361 -0.22 17.57 -6.95
N GLU A 362 -1.26 18.31 -6.56
CA GLU A 362 -1.98 18.10 -5.31
C GLU A 362 -2.66 16.72 -5.25
N ALA A 363 -3.23 16.26 -6.36
CA ALA A 363 -3.81 14.91 -6.46
C ALA A 363 -2.75 13.80 -6.32
N PHE A 364 -1.52 14.06 -6.76
CA PHE A 364 -0.39 13.15 -6.58
C PHE A 364 0.13 13.14 -5.15
N GLU A 365 0.34 14.30 -4.53
CA GLU A 365 0.76 14.40 -3.12
C GLU A 365 -0.26 13.74 -2.20
N SER A 366 -1.55 14.05 -2.38
CA SER A 366 -2.63 13.39 -1.62
C SER A 366 -2.63 11.88 -1.80
N SER A 367 -2.43 11.38 -3.02
CA SER A 367 -2.34 9.94 -3.28
C SER A 367 -1.10 9.31 -2.65
N SER A 368 0.04 10.01 -2.64
CA SER A 368 1.30 9.53 -2.08
C SER A 368 1.23 9.42 -0.56
N GLU A 369 0.59 10.37 0.11
CA GLU A 369 0.30 10.29 1.55
C GLU A 369 -0.62 9.11 1.90
N ASN A 370 -1.66 8.87 1.07
CA ASN A 370 -2.61 7.78 1.28
C ASN A 370 -2.01 6.37 1.10
N ILE A 371 -0.86 6.26 0.41
CA ILE A 371 -0.14 4.98 0.24
C ILE A 371 1.09 4.89 1.15
N ARG A 372 1.22 5.71 2.20
CA ARG A 372 2.32 5.58 3.14
C ARG A 372 2.27 4.23 3.87
N LYS A 373 3.43 3.59 4.05
CA LYS A 373 3.52 2.38 4.89
C LYS A 373 3.14 2.73 6.33
N VAL A 374 2.21 1.97 6.89
CA VAL A 374 1.83 2.06 8.31
C VAL A 374 2.06 0.70 8.93
N GLY A 375 2.92 0.63 9.95
CA GLY A 375 3.14 -0.61 10.69
C GLY A 375 1.90 -0.97 11.51
N ALA A 376 1.46 -2.22 11.44
CA ALA A 376 0.37 -2.75 12.25
C ALA A 376 0.63 -4.22 12.58
N CYS A 377 0.19 -4.67 13.75
CA CYS A 377 0.15 -6.07 14.11
C CYS A 377 -0.97 -6.81 13.35
N PRO A 378 -0.81 -8.11 13.06
CA PRO A 378 -1.83 -8.92 12.43
C PRO A 378 -3.17 -8.87 13.16
N TYR A 379 -4.27 -8.90 12.43
CA TYR A 379 -5.60 -8.93 13.02
C TYR A 379 -5.74 -10.13 13.99
N GLN A 380 -6.38 -9.89 15.14
CA GLN A 380 -6.69 -10.95 16.11
C GLN A 380 -8.17 -11.29 16.03
N ILE A 381 -8.51 -12.56 15.82
CA ILE A 381 -9.90 -13.01 15.80
C ILE A 381 -10.50 -13.01 17.21
N SER A 382 -11.80 -12.70 17.32
CA SER A 382 -12.53 -12.91 18.57
C SER A 382 -12.69 -14.42 18.80
N PRO A 383 -12.37 -14.96 19.99
CA PRO A 383 -12.58 -16.38 20.26
C PRO A 383 -14.07 -16.72 20.24
N TYR A 384 -14.43 -17.87 19.68
CA TYR A 384 -15.80 -18.39 19.78
C TYR A 384 -16.16 -18.63 21.26
N ASN A 385 -17.36 -18.21 21.69
CA ASN A 385 -17.78 -18.16 23.11
C ASN A 385 -16.82 -17.35 24.01
N GLY A 386 -16.37 -16.21 23.50
CA GLY A 386 -15.60 -15.25 24.26
C GLY A 386 -15.65 -13.85 23.64
N THR A 387 -14.99 -12.92 24.31
CA THR A 387 -14.96 -11.51 23.94
C THR A 387 -13.53 -11.00 23.82
N LYS A 388 -13.29 -10.16 22.82
CA LYS A 388 -12.04 -9.44 22.58
C LYS A 388 -12.27 -7.95 22.81
N THR A 389 -11.43 -7.33 23.63
CA THR A 389 -11.55 -5.91 23.99
C THR A 389 -10.21 -5.21 23.82
N TYR A 390 -10.20 -4.15 23.00
CA TYR A 390 -9.06 -3.25 22.88
C TYR A 390 -9.11 -2.17 23.97
N SER A 391 -7.95 -1.72 24.44
CA SER A 391 -7.87 -0.59 25.38
C SER A 391 -8.30 0.74 24.75
N SER A 392 -8.19 0.87 23.42
CA SER A 392 -8.60 2.04 22.65
C SER A 392 -9.14 1.65 21.27
N ASP A 393 -10.25 2.26 20.87
CA ASP A 393 -10.83 2.05 19.54
C ASP A 393 -10.06 2.74 18.40
N SER A 394 -9.31 3.81 18.70
CA SER A 394 -8.58 4.59 17.69
C SER A 394 -7.20 4.02 17.37
N ASN A 395 -6.64 3.17 18.25
CA ASN A 395 -5.29 2.61 18.12
C ASN A 395 -5.31 1.10 17.91
N LYS A 396 -6.39 0.52 17.37
CA LYS A 396 -6.46 -0.93 17.15
C LYS A 396 -5.31 -1.34 16.21
N TYR A 397 -4.57 -2.37 16.61
CA TYR A 397 -3.48 -3.00 15.82
C TYR A 397 -2.20 -2.19 15.63
N PHE A 398 -2.14 -0.91 15.97
CA PHE A 398 -0.90 -0.14 15.85
C PHE A 398 0.02 -0.37 17.04
N GLU A 399 1.23 0.19 16.97
CA GLU A 399 2.20 0.12 18.07
C GLU A 399 1.58 0.52 19.42
N ASP A 400 1.93 -0.22 20.47
CA ASP A 400 1.39 -0.11 21.82
C ASP A 400 -0.11 -0.38 21.96
N ALA A 401 -0.79 -0.86 20.92
CA ALA A 401 -2.14 -1.38 21.06
C ALA A 401 -2.16 -2.51 22.09
N GLU A 402 -3.17 -2.51 22.95
CA GLU A 402 -3.38 -3.56 23.94
C GLU A 402 -4.73 -4.21 23.70
N VAL A 403 -4.75 -5.54 23.75
CA VAL A 403 -5.95 -6.34 23.57
C VAL A 403 -6.05 -7.38 24.67
N SER A 404 -7.23 -7.50 25.25
CA SER A 404 -7.57 -8.51 26.26
C SER A 404 -8.65 -9.45 25.75
N PHE A 405 -8.60 -10.70 26.19
CA PHE A 405 -9.53 -11.75 25.81
C PHE A 405 -10.11 -12.42 27.05
N THR A 406 -11.42 -12.68 27.02
CA THR A 406 -12.14 -13.37 28.08
C THR A 406 -13.09 -14.39 27.47
N CYS A 407 -13.23 -15.55 28.07
CA CYS A 407 -14.20 -16.55 27.64
C CYS A 407 -15.49 -16.47 28.45
N ASP A 408 -16.55 -17.02 27.89
CA ASP A 408 -17.81 -17.21 28.59
C ASP A 408 -17.64 -18.15 29.81
N GLU A 409 -18.58 -18.06 30.75
CA GLU A 409 -18.50 -18.77 32.02
C GLU A 409 -18.34 -20.29 31.84
N GLY A 410 -17.36 -20.87 32.55
CA GLY A 410 -17.08 -22.30 32.51
C GLY A 410 -16.08 -22.77 31.45
N LEU A 411 -15.58 -21.87 30.60
CA LEU A 411 -14.60 -22.17 29.56
C LEU A 411 -13.18 -21.79 29.96
N ILE A 412 -12.20 -22.55 29.47
CA ILE A 412 -10.78 -22.22 29.59
C ILE A 412 -10.36 -21.40 28.38
N MET A 413 -9.73 -20.26 28.61
CA MET A 413 -9.14 -19.46 27.56
C MET A 413 -7.75 -20.01 27.23
N VAL A 414 -7.60 -20.64 26.06
CA VAL A 414 -6.34 -21.13 25.52
C VAL A 414 -5.65 -20.03 24.72
N GLY A 415 -4.34 -19.91 24.89
CA GLY A 415 -3.54 -18.80 24.36
C GLY A 415 -3.23 -17.77 25.44
N SER A 416 -3.18 -16.48 25.08
CA SER A 416 -2.81 -15.37 25.98
C SER A 416 -3.99 -14.46 26.29
N SER A 417 -4.26 -14.19 27.58
CA SER A 417 -5.37 -13.32 28.03
C SER A 417 -5.18 -11.86 27.66
N TYR A 418 -3.94 -11.48 27.42
CA TYR A 418 -3.53 -10.13 27.12
C TYR A 418 -2.39 -10.19 26.10
N LYS A 419 -2.45 -9.33 25.09
CA LYS A 419 -1.37 -9.12 24.12
C LYS A 419 -1.15 -7.62 23.92
N ARG A 420 0.10 -7.23 23.69
CA ARG A 420 0.50 -5.87 23.30
C ARG A 420 1.13 -5.91 21.91
N CYS A 421 0.86 -4.91 21.07
CA CYS A 421 1.49 -4.78 19.77
C CYS A 421 2.86 -4.10 19.93
N ALA A 422 3.94 -4.78 19.55
CA ALA A 422 5.31 -4.29 19.69
C ALA A 422 6.18 -4.72 18.50
N TYR A 423 7.28 -4.01 18.26
CA TYR A 423 8.21 -4.38 17.19
C TYR A 423 8.94 -5.69 17.48
N SER A 424 8.86 -6.64 16.55
CA SER A 424 9.63 -7.88 16.56
C SER A 424 10.85 -7.73 15.65
N ALA A 425 12.05 -7.86 16.22
CA ALA A 425 13.28 -7.86 15.44
C ALA A 425 13.44 -9.10 14.56
N GLU A 426 12.83 -10.23 14.96
CA GLU A 426 12.83 -11.49 14.19
C GLU A 426 11.99 -11.37 12.92
N GLU A 427 10.80 -10.78 13.03
CA GLU A 427 9.85 -10.62 11.91
C GLU A 427 10.05 -9.30 11.14
N GLY A 428 10.89 -8.39 11.65
CA GLY A 428 11.13 -7.07 11.05
C GLY A 428 9.87 -6.20 10.97
N SER A 429 8.86 -6.46 11.80
CA SER A 429 7.53 -5.85 11.75
C SER A 429 6.86 -5.84 13.13
N LEU A 430 5.73 -5.13 13.26
CA LEU A 430 4.96 -5.12 14.49
C LEU A 430 4.23 -6.45 14.67
N MET A 431 4.40 -7.08 15.83
CA MET A 431 3.79 -8.36 16.20
C MET A 431 3.16 -8.30 17.60
N TRP A 432 2.15 -9.12 17.82
CA TRP A 432 1.54 -9.25 19.15
C TRP A 432 2.45 -10.03 20.09
N THR A 433 2.63 -9.53 21.31
CA THR A 433 3.32 -10.26 22.38
C THR A 433 2.54 -11.50 22.81
N GLY A 434 3.25 -12.44 23.44
CA GLY A 434 2.68 -13.67 23.97
C GLY A 434 2.57 -14.78 22.95
N SER A 435 1.54 -15.62 23.08
CA SER A 435 1.38 -16.78 22.21
C SER A 435 1.06 -16.35 20.77
N THR A 436 1.72 -17.00 19.80
CA THR A 436 1.57 -16.71 18.37
C THR A 436 0.27 -17.26 17.77
N GLY A 437 -0.37 -18.22 18.44
CA GLY A 437 -1.67 -18.76 18.03
C GLY A 437 -2.84 -17.83 18.34
N ASP A 438 -3.95 -18.08 17.65
CA ASP A 438 -5.25 -17.51 17.98
C ASP A 438 -5.74 -18.04 19.32
N ASN A 439 -6.41 -17.17 20.08
CA ASN A 439 -7.01 -17.57 21.34
C ASN A 439 -8.29 -18.38 21.09
N ALA A 440 -8.57 -19.35 21.96
CA ALA A 440 -9.76 -20.19 21.87
C ALA A 440 -10.39 -20.40 23.25
N CYS A 441 -11.71 -20.50 23.30
CA CYS A 441 -12.44 -20.86 24.51
C CYS A 441 -12.84 -22.32 24.44
N ILE A 442 -12.31 -23.14 25.35
CA ILE A 442 -12.46 -24.60 25.31
C ILE A 442 -13.17 -25.08 26.56
N GLU A 443 -14.18 -25.92 26.38
CA GLU A 443 -14.83 -26.65 27.47
C GLU A 443 -13.87 -27.67 28.08
N SER A 444 -13.82 -27.74 29.40
CA SER A 444 -13.02 -28.72 30.12
C SER A 444 -13.88 -29.53 31.07
N SER A 445 -13.67 -30.84 31.08
CA SER A 445 -14.30 -31.75 32.05
C SER A 445 -13.77 -31.58 33.47
N CYS A 446 -12.75 -30.74 33.68
CA CYS A 446 -11.97 -30.67 34.92
C CYS A 446 -12.14 -29.34 35.65
N GLY A 447 -13.09 -28.53 35.20
CA GLY A 447 -13.30 -27.16 35.65
C GLY A 447 -12.40 -26.16 34.94
N VAL A 448 -12.53 -24.89 35.32
CA VAL A 448 -11.83 -23.77 34.71
C VAL A 448 -10.43 -23.63 35.31
N LEU A 449 -9.45 -23.34 34.45
CA LEU A 449 -8.14 -22.82 34.84
C LEU A 449 -8.02 -21.37 34.38
N ASP A 450 -7.60 -20.51 35.29
CA ASP A 450 -7.27 -19.13 34.95
C ASP A 450 -6.04 -19.10 34.04
N THR A 451 -6.06 -18.22 33.05
CA THR A 451 -4.83 -17.97 32.27
C THR A 451 -3.99 -16.94 32.98
N PRO A 452 -2.70 -17.22 33.24
CA PRO A 452 -1.83 -16.26 33.91
C PRO A 452 -1.81 -14.91 33.17
N SER A 453 -1.96 -13.81 33.91
CA SER A 453 -1.71 -12.47 33.37
C SER A 453 -0.27 -12.38 32.86
N ASN A 454 -0.05 -11.79 31.68
CA ASN A 454 1.24 -11.79 30.99
C ASN A 454 1.82 -13.21 30.79
N GLY A 455 0.93 -14.17 30.56
CA GLY A 455 1.28 -15.54 30.22
C GLY A 455 0.33 -16.13 29.19
N SER A 456 0.40 -17.45 29.08
CA SER A 456 -0.44 -18.25 28.20
C SER A 456 -0.66 -19.65 28.77
N ILE A 457 -1.72 -20.28 28.31
CA ILE A 457 -2.03 -21.69 28.56
C ILE A 457 -2.21 -22.41 27.23
N SER A 458 -1.65 -23.61 27.11
CA SER A 458 -1.90 -24.56 26.03
C SER A 458 -2.45 -25.86 26.60
N LEU A 459 -3.31 -26.53 25.85
CA LEU A 459 -3.87 -27.84 26.22
C LEU A 459 -3.32 -28.92 25.27
N SER A 460 -3.13 -30.13 25.78
CA SER A 460 -2.87 -31.32 24.97
C SER A 460 -4.07 -31.66 24.08
N GLU A 461 -3.85 -32.48 23.04
CA GLU A 461 -4.93 -32.87 22.10
C GLU A 461 -6.13 -33.55 22.78
N ASP A 462 -5.89 -34.28 23.87
CA ASP A 462 -6.93 -34.91 24.69
C ASP A 462 -7.57 -33.96 25.73
N GLY A 463 -7.05 -32.73 25.86
CA GLY A 463 -7.51 -31.72 26.81
C GLY A 463 -7.18 -32.03 28.27
N LEU A 464 -6.36 -33.06 28.56
CA LEU A 464 -6.10 -33.52 29.92
C LEU A 464 -4.85 -32.92 30.56
N THR A 465 -3.98 -32.29 29.79
CA THR A 465 -2.76 -31.64 30.28
C THR A 465 -2.75 -30.18 29.86
N ALA A 466 -2.64 -29.29 30.83
CA ALA A 466 -2.47 -27.86 30.65
C ALA A 466 -1.00 -27.47 30.88
N THR A 467 -0.40 -26.80 29.91
CA THR A 467 0.95 -26.24 30.02
C THR A 467 0.89 -24.72 30.03
N PHE A 468 1.67 -24.09 30.89
CA PHE A 468 1.72 -22.64 31.04
C PHE A 468 3.06 -22.08 30.55
N ALA A 469 3.03 -20.86 30.02
CA ALA A 469 4.23 -20.11 29.67
C ALA A 469 4.05 -18.62 29.99
N CYS A 470 5.10 -17.96 30.48
CA CYS A 470 5.09 -16.51 30.68
C CYS A 470 5.57 -15.79 29.42
N GLN A 471 5.06 -14.57 29.20
CA GLN A 471 5.53 -13.70 28.13
C GLN A 471 6.99 -13.29 28.36
N GLU A 472 7.66 -12.87 27.29
CA GLU A 472 9.01 -12.34 27.38
C GLU A 472 9.08 -11.17 28.39
N GLY A 473 10.12 -11.14 29.22
CA GLY A 473 10.25 -10.18 30.33
C GLY A 473 9.59 -10.60 31.65
N PHE A 474 8.84 -11.72 31.68
CA PHE A 474 8.20 -12.24 32.89
C PHE A 474 8.76 -13.60 33.31
N THR A 475 8.84 -13.82 34.63
CA THR A 475 9.26 -15.10 35.24
C THR A 475 8.09 -15.82 35.87
N MET A 476 8.03 -17.14 35.70
CA MET A 476 6.98 -18.00 36.26
C MET A 476 7.22 -18.31 37.73
N ASN A 477 6.17 -18.17 38.55
CA ASN A 477 6.11 -18.63 39.92
C ASN A 477 4.92 -19.59 40.09
N GLY A 478 5.22 -20.89 40.19
CA GLY A 478 4.24 -21.98 40.23
C GLY A 478 4.68 -23.17 39.38
N GLY A 479 3.80 -24.15 39.21
CA GLY A 479 4.00 -25.26 38.27
C GLY A 479 3.77 -24.80 36.83
N ASN A 480 4.61 -25.26 35.91
CA ASN A 480 4.42 -25.01 34.47
C ASN A 480 3.41 -25.97 33.82
N GLU A 481 2.90 -26.94 34.58
CA GLU A 481 1.97 -27.95 34.09
C GLU A 481 0.89 -28.28 35.14
N SER A 482 -0.32 -28.54 34.67
CA SER A 482 -1.42 -29.10 35.45
C SER A 482 -2.06 -30.25 34.69
N VAL A 483 -2.29 -31.38 35.35
CA VAL A 483 -2.87 -32.58 34.75
C VAL A 483 -4.24 -32.81 35.36
N CYS A 484 -5.25 -33.01 34.51
CA CYS A 484 -6.58 -33.36 34.94
C CYS A 484 -6.66 -34.81 35.41
N ARG A 485 -7.12 -35.00 36.65
CA ARG A 485 -7.43 -36.32 37.22
C ARG A 485 -8.71 -36.23 38.01
N ASP A 486 -9.60 -37.22 37.83
CA ASP A 486 -10.89 -37.29 38.53
C ASP A 486 -11.71 -35.99 38.45
N ALA A 487 -11.75 -35.38 37.26
CA ALA A 487 -12.43 -34.11 36.98
C ALA A 487 -11.89 -32.89 37.76
N VAL A 488 -10.62 -32.94 38.21
CA VAL A 488 -9.96 -31.84 38.91
C VAL A 488 -8.53 -31.66 38.37
N TRP A 489 -8.13 -30.41 38.19
CA TRP A 489 -6.75 -30.05 37.83
C TRP A 489 -5.79 -30.26 39.00
N SER A 490 -4.63 -30.88 38.75
CA SER A 490 -3.65 -31.18 39.80
C SER A 490 -3.05 -29.94 40.46
N ASN A 491 -2.90 -28.85 39.69
CA ASN A 491 -2.37 -27.57 40.12
C ASN A 491 -3.24 -26.42 39.57
N GLY A 492 -3.27 -25.29 40.30
CA GLY A 492 -3.79 -24.03 39.75
C GLY A 492 -2.81 -23.37 38.78
N ALA A 493 -3.25 -22.29 38.15
CA ALA A 493 -2.40 -21.51 37.24
C ALA A 493 -1.23 -20.83 37.97
N PRO A 494 -0.02 -20.79 37.38
CA PRO A 494 1.10 -20.06 37.93
C PRO A 494 0.89 -18.54 37.80
N THR A 495 1.74 -17.77 38.48
CA THR A 495 1.80 -16.31 38.32
C THR A 495 3.01 -15.92 37.49
N CYS A 496 2.88 -14.94 36.59
CA CYS A 496 3.99 -14.39 35.82
C CYS A 496 4.36 -13.02 36.40
N THR A 497 5.59 -12.89 36.91
CA THR A 497 6.09 -11.67 37.56
C THR A 497 7.18 -11.00 36.73
N ASP A 498 7.05 -9.69 36.55
CA ASP A 498 7.98 -8.85 35.79
C ASP A 498 9.40 -8.89 36.39
N ILE A 499 10.39 -9.15 35.54
CA ILE A 499 11.81 -9.25 35.93
C ILE A 499 12.38 -7.91 36.42
N ASP A 500 11.97 -6.78 35.83
CA ASP A 500 12.48 -5.45 36.18
C ASP A 500 11.96 -4.98 37.53
N LEU A 501 10.72 -5.35 37.88
CA LEU A 501 10.17 -5.12 39.21
C LEU A 501 10.95 -5.90 40.28
N ILE A 502 11.44 -7.11 39.97
CA ILE A 502 12.26 -7.91 40.89
C ILE A 502 13.61 -7.22 41.13
N TYR A 503 14.26 -6.73 40.07
CA TYR A 503 15.56 -6.07 40.19
C TYR A 503 15.47 -4.75 40.96
N ASN A 504 14.47 -3.93 40.65
CA ASN A 504 14.24 -2.66 41.34
C ASN A 504 13.92 -2.86 42.84
N ASN A 505 13.08 -3.84 43.18
CA ASN A 505 12.78 -4.15 44.58
C ASN A 505 14.01 -4.69 45.33
N ALA A 506 14.83 -5.53 44.70
CA ALA A 506 16.06 -6.03 45.30
C ALA A 506 17.07 -4.90 45.59
N VAL A 507 17.21 -3.93 44.68
CA VAL A 507 18.03 -2.73 44.87
C VAL A 507 17.51 -1.88 46.02
N VAL A 508 16.20 -1.63 46.09
CA VAL A 508 15.58 -0.85 47.17
C VAL A 508 15.78 -1.53 48.53
N ILE A 509 15.57 -2.85 48.62
CA ILE A 509 15.79 -3.62 49.85
C ILE A 509 17.27 -3.56 50.26
N ALA A 510 18.20 -3.76 49.34
CA ALA A 510 19.63 -3.69 49.62
C ALA A 510 20.04 -2.31 50.17
N LEU A 511 19.56 -1.23 49.54
CA LEU A 511 19.81 0.13 50.03
C LEU A 511 19.24 0.34 51.45
N SER A 512 18.02 -0.13 51.72
CA SER A 512 17.40 0.00 53.06
C SER A 512 18.18 -0.74 54.16
N VAL A 513 18.72 -1.92 53.87
CA VAL A 513 19.53 -2.70 54.81
C VAL A 513 20.85 -1.98 55.09
N VAL A 514 21.51 -1.45 54.04
CA VAL A 514 22.74 -0.67 54.18
C VAL A 514 22.51 0.58 55.04
N PHE A 515 21.44 1.33 54.79
CA PHE A 515 21.07 2.50 55.61
C PHE A 515 20.79 2.13 57.07
N SER A 516 20.12 1.00 57.32
CA SER A 516 19.83 0.53 58.68
C SER A 516 21.10 0.17 59.45
N ILE A 517 22.06 -0.51 58.78
CA ILE A 517 23.35 -0.85 59.37
C ILE A 517 24.16 0.42 59.69
N ILE A 518 24.21 1.38 58.76
CA ILE A 518 24.92 2.66 58.97
C ILE A 518 24.30 3.40 60.17
N PHE A 519 22.98 3.45 60.26
CA PHE A 519 22.28 4.11 61.37
C PHE A 519 22.60 3.45 62.72
N ILE A 520 22.61 2.11 62.79
CA ILE A 520 22.99 1.37 63.99
C ILE A 520 24.44 1.65 64.38
N VAL A 521 25.37 1.66 63.41
CA VAL A 521 26.78 1.97 63.66
C VAL A 521 26.94 3.40 64.20
N LEU A 522 26.25 4.37 63.62
CA LEU A 522 26.27 5.76 64.09
C LEU A 522 25.67 5.90 65.50
N LEU A 523 24.60 5.17 65.82
CA LEU A 523 24.03 5.12 67.16
C LEU A 523 25.01 4.53 68.18
N VAL A 524 25.66 3.41 67.85
CA VAL A 524 26.66 2.76 68.72
C VAL A 524 27.86 3.68 68.95
N VAL A 525 28.38 4.32 67.89
CA VAL A 525 29.46 5.29 67.99
C VAL A 525 29.03 6.50 68.83
N GLY A 526 27.82 7.02 68.61
CA GLY A 526 27.26 8.13 69.39
C GLY A 526 27.12 7.80 70.87
N ILE A 527 26.62 6.60 71.20
CA ILE A 527 26.54 6.10 72.58
C ILE A 527 27.93 5.96 73.18
N PHE A 528 28.91 5.42 72.44
CA PHE A 528 30.28 5.26 72.92
C PHE A 528 30.97 6.60 73.20
N VAL A 529 30.78 7.59 72.31
CA VAL A 529 31.28 8.96 72.50
C VAL A 529 30.60 9.62 73.70
N PHE A 530 29.28 9.45 73.87
CA PHE A 530 28.53 9.98 75.00
C PHE A 530 29.00 9.38 76.34
N LEU A 531 29.22 8.06 76.39
CA LEU A 531 29.72 7.37 77.58
C LEU A 531 31.17 7.72 77.92
N ARG A 532 31.98 8.14 76.95
CA ARG A 532 33.38 8.58 77.17
C ARG A 532 33.49 10.02 77.69
N HIS A 533 32.47 10.85 77.48
CA HIS A 533 32.42 12.25 77.91
C HIS A 533 31.64 12.49 79.22
N ARG A 534 31.14 11.43 79.85
CA ARG A 534 30.66 11.41 81.24
C ARG A 534 31.74 10.85 82.16
#